data_AF-A0AB39YGY9-F1
#
_entry.id   AF-A0AB39YGY9-F1
#
_cell.length_a   1.000
_cell.length_b   1.000
_cell.length_c   1.000
_cell.angle_alpha   90.00
_cell.angle_beta   90.00
_cell.angle_gamma   90.00
#
_symmetry.space_group_name_H-M   'P 1'
#
loop_
_entity.id
_entity.type
_entity.pdbx_description
1 polymer ?
#
loop_
_entity_poly.entity_id
_entity_poly.type
_entity_poly.pdbx_seq_one_letter_code
_entity_poly.pdbx_strand_id
1 'polypeptide(L)' 'MALLQRFLGGRVRVGGPLPDGWTEVWVDGPAPKALAGHLAGLGAGVEVLEPPEVRQWLARIGAELTAMYAGDVQGLPPVQ' A
#
# COMPACT_ATOMS: atom_id res chain seq x y z
N MET A 1 -13.05 4.35 -1.84
CA MET A 1 -13.74 3.20 -1.20
C MET A 1 -13.80 1.93 -2.06
N ALA A 2 -14.14 1.99 -3.35
CA ALA A 2 -14.34 0.78 -4.18
C ALA A 2 -13.04 -0.01 -4.54
N LEU A 3 -11.87 0.61 -4.44
CA LEU A 3 -10.62 -0.01 -4.90
C LEU A 3 -10.05 -1.01 -3.88
N LEU A 4 -10.05 -0.67 -2.59
CA LEU A 4 -9.55 -1.55 -1.51
C LEU A 4 -10.37 -2.83 -1.38
N GLN A 5 -11.71 -2.74 -1.49
CA GLN A 5 -12.59 -3.93 -1.46
C GLN A 5 -12.32 -4.88 -2.63
N ARG A 6 -12.00 -4.35 -3.82
CA ARG A 6 -11.69 -5.15 -5.00
C ARG A 6 -10.34 -5.87 -4.89
N PHE A 7 -9.35 -5.26 -4.24
CA PHE A 7 -8.00 -5.83 -4.12
C PHE A 7 -7.81 -6.75 -2.91
N LEU A 8 -8.55 -6.52 -1.83
CA LEU A 8 -8.34 -7.21 -0.55
C LEU A 8 -9.51 -8.17 -0.21
N GLY A 9 -10.55 -8.19 -1.05
CA GLY A 9 -11.74 -9.04 -0.89
C GLY A 9 -12.66 -8.59 0.25
N GLY A 10 -13.53 -9.51 0.69
CA GLY A 10 -14.54 -9.25 1.74
C GLY A 10 -14.01 -9.18 3.18
N ARG A 11 -12.69 -9.15 3.39
CA ARG A 11 -12.05 -9.12 4.73
C ARG A 11 -11.46 -7.74 5.04
N VAL A 12 -12.22 -6.72 4.67
CA VAL A 12 -11.88 -5.32 4.87
C VAL A 12 -12.91 -4.73 5.84
N ARG A 13 -12.47 -4.38 7.03
CA ARG A 13 -13.28 -3.59 7.97
C ARG A 13 -12.89 -2.14 7.80
N VAL A 14 -13.85 -1.29 7.45
CA VAL A 14 -13.63 0.15 7.28
C VAL A 14 -14.06 0.85 8.57
N GLY A 15 -13.21 1.70 9.11
CA GLY A 15 -13.48 2.58 10.23
C GLY A 15 -14.19 3.87 9.81
N GLY A 16 -14.22 4.83 10.73
CA GLY A 16 -14.66 6.18 10.42
C GLY A 16 -13.58 6.96 9.66
N PRO A 17 -13.96 8.06 8.97
CA PRO A 17 -13.00 9.04 8.51
C PRO A 17 -12.27 9.65 9.71
N LEU A 18 -10.97 9.84 9.55
CA LEU A 18 -10.11 10.54 10.49
C LEU A 18 -10.14 12.06 10.21
N PRO A 19 -9.85 12.91 11.22
CA PRO A 19 -9.90 14.37 11.06
C PRO A 19 -8.93 14.94 10.01
N ASP A 20 -7.91 14.17 9.65
CA ASP A 20 -6.89 14.48 8.66
C ASP A 20 -7.28 14.08 7.22
N GLY A 21 -8.49 13.54 7.02
CA GLY A 21 -9.00 13.12 5.73
C GLY A 21 -8.66 11.67 5.36
N TRP A 22 -7.92 10.94 6.20
CA TRP A 22 -7.70 9.51 6.02
C TRP A 22 -8.92 8.69 6.45
N THR A 23 -8.96 7.42 6.08
CA THR A 23 -9.95 6.48 6.59
C THR A 23 -9.21 5.28 7.12
N GLU A 24 -9.42 4.97 8.39
CA GLU A 24 -8.79 3.79 9.00
C GLU A 24 -9.43 2.52 8.43
N VAL A 25 -8.60 1.54 8.08
CA VAL A 25 -9.05 0.29 7.49
C VAL A 25 -8.25 -0.86 8.09
N TRP A 26 -8.95 -1.91 8.51
CA TRP A 26 -8.34 -3.18 8.91
C TRP A 26 -8.52 -4.19 7.80
N VAL A 27 -7.44 -4.90 7.49
CA VAL A 27 -7.38 -5.82 6.37
C VAL A 27 -6.78 -7.13 6.85
N ASP A 28 -7.47 -8.24 6.60
CA ASP A 28 -6.88 -9.56 6.78
C ASP A 28 -6.17 -10.02 5.49
N GLY A 29 -5.01 -10.63 5.67
CA GLY A 29 -4.23 -11.24 4.60
C GLY A 29 -3.65 -12.58 5.02
N PRO A 30 -3.37 -13.49 4.06
CA PRO A 30 -2.80 -14.79 4.37
C PRO A 30 -1.35 -14.70 4.90
N ALA A 31 -0.62 -13.63 4.57
CA ALA A 31 0.73 -13.34 5.06
C ALA A 31 1.10 -11.86 4.86
N PRO A 32 2.00 -11.29 5.68
CA PRO A 32 2.47 -9.90 5.54
C PRO A 32 3.01 -9.56 4.16
N LYS A 33 3.78 -10.47 3.54
CA LYS A 33 4.34 -10.29 2.19
C LYS A 33 3.25 -10.15 1.13
N ALA A 34 2.21 -10.97 1.20
CA ALA A 34 1.12 -10.94 0.23
C ALA A 34 0.33 -9.63 0.34
N LEU A 35 0.07 -9.18 1.58
CA LEU A 35 -0.59 -7.90 1.82
C LEU A 35 0.24 -6.74 1.29
N ALA A 36 1.55 -6.72 1.55
CA ALA A 36 2.46 -5.69 1.03
C ALA A 36 2.43 -5.62 -0.50
N GLY A 37 2.37 -6.76 -1.20
CA GLY A 37 2.24 -6.78 -2.66
C GLY A 37 0.96 -6.12 -3.17
N HIS A 38 -0.18 -6.36 -2.51
CA HIS A 38 -1.44 -5.70 -2.87
C HIS A 38 -1.42 -4.19 -2.57
N LEU A 39 -0.81 -3.80 -1.45
CA LEU A 39 -0.75 -2.40 -1.01
C LEU A 39 0.28 -1.58 -1.81
N ALA A 40 1.35 -2.18 -2.31
CA ALA A 40 2.42 -1.49 -3.04
C ALA A 40 1.90 -0.71 -4.26
N GLY A 41 0.85 -1.23 -4.92
CA GLY A 41 0.23 -0.56 -6.06
C GLY A 41 -0.51 0.74 -5.74
N LEU A 42 -0.78 1.03 -4.45
CA LEU A 42 -1.43 2.27 -4.01
C LEU A 42 -0.42 3.38 -3.73
N GLY A 43 0.87 3.06 -3.61
CA GLY A 43 1.91 4.02 -3.28
C GLY A 43 1.61 4.82 -2.01
N ALA A 44 1.78 6.14 -2.08
CA ALA A 44 1.56 7.06 -0.96
C ALA A 44 0.08 7.24 -0.56
N GLY A 45 -0.87 6.63 -1.29
CA GLY A 45 -2.29 6.65 -0.94
C GLY A 45 -2.68 5.70 0.20
N VAL A 46 -1.71 4.97 0.78
CA VAL A 46 -1.92 4.10 1.94
C VAL A 46 -0.75 4.21 2.91
N GLU A 47 -1.06 4.30 4.20
CA GLU A 47 -0.09 4.14 5.28
C GLU A 47 -0.41 2.87 6.06
N VAL A 48 0.62 2.05 6.33
CA VAL A 48 0.47 0.83 7.13
C VAL A 48 0.89 1.12 8.56
N LEU A 49 -0.07 1.11 9.48
CA LEU A 49 0.16 1.33 10.91
C LEU A 49 0.67 0.07 11.61
N GLU A 50 0.14 -1.10 11.26
CA GLU A 50 0.56 -2.39 11.78
C GLU A 50 0.18 -3.54 10.80
N PRO A 51 0.84 -4.71 10.89
CA PRO A 51 2.05 -4.98 11.67
C PRO A 51 3.31 -4.47 10.95
N PRO A 52 4.41 -4.18 11.67
CA PRO A 52 5.62 -3.54 11.10
C PRO A 52 6.27 -4.35 9.97
N GLU A 53 6.09 -5.66 9.94
CA GLU A 53 6.58 -6.57 8.89
C GLU A 53 6.02 -6.18 7.51
N VAL A 54 4.78 -5.70 7.44
CA VAL A 54 4.19 -5.25 6.17
C VAL A 54 4.92 -4.01 5.64
N ARG A 55 5.26 -3.04 6.51
CA ARG A 55 6.08 -1.89 6.13
C ARG A 55 7.46 -2.30 5.64
N GLN A 56 8.09 -3.28 6.28
CA GLN A 56 9.39 -3.80 5.84
C GLN A 56 9.32 -4.41 4.44
N TRP A 57 8.27 -5.19 4.15
CA TRP A 57 8.03 -5.72 2.82
C TRP A 57 7.76 -4.62 1.78
N LEU A 58 6.99 -3.59 2.12
CA LEU A 58 6.76 -2.44 1.24
C LEU A 58 8.05 -1.69 0.92
N ALA A 59 8.86 -1.42 1.94
CA ALA A 59 10.16 -0.76 1.75
C ALA A 59 11.09 -1.58 0.84
N ARG A 60 11.11 -2.90 1.02
CA ARG A 60 11.87 -3.81 0.16
C ARG A 60 11.38 -3.80 -1.28
N ILE A 61 10.07 -3.92 -1.49
CA ILE A 61 9.46 -3.88 -2.83
C ILE A 61 9.79 -2.54 -3.51
N GLY A 62 9.61 -1.42 -2.81
CA GLY A 62 9.92 -0.10 -3.33
C GLY A 62 11.39 0.03 -3.74
N ALA A 63 12.32 -0.49 -2.93
CA ALA A 63 13.74 -0.50 -3.25
C ALA A 63 14.07 -1.37 -4.47
N GLU A 64 13.53 -2.59 -4.54
CA GLU A 64 13.73 -3.51 -5.67
C GLU A 64 13.20 -2.90 -6.99
N LEU A 65 11.99 -2.32 -6.96
CA LEU A 65 11.39 -1.67 -8.14
C LEU A 65 12.15 -0.40 -8.54
N THR A 66 12.56 0.43 -7.58
CA THR A 66 13.36 1.64 -7.87
C THR A 66 14.69 1.25 -8.51
N ALA A 67 15.38 0.24 -7.96
CA ALA A 67 16.64 -0.22 -8.52
C ALA A 67 16.49 -0.77 -9.95
N MET A 68 15.37 -1.43 -10.25
CA MET A 68 15.12 -2.02 -11.56
C MET A 68 14.69 -1.00 -12.60
N TYR A 69 13.84 -0.03 -12.23
CA TYR A 69 13.14 0.82 -13.19
C TYR A 69 13.53 2.28 -13.17
N ALA A 70 14.25 2.79 -12.15
CA ALA A 70 14.56 4.23 -12.04
C ALA A 70 15.27 4.82 -13.27
N GLY A 71 16.00 4.01 -14.04
CA GLY A 71 16.67 4.40 -15.29
C GLY A 71 15.79 4.37 -16.54
N ASP A 72 14.61 3.75 -16.46
CA ASP A 72 13.62 3.67 -17.54
C ASP A 72 12.52 4.74 -17.38
N VAL A 73 12.39 5.36 -16.20
CA VAL A 73 11.34 6.36 -15.89
C VAL A 73 11.74 7.81 -16.16
N GLN A 74 12.89 8.08 -16.81
CA GLN A 74 13.33 9.44 -17.15
C GLN A 74 12.23 10.16 -17.97
N GLY A 75 11.46 11.03 -17.29
CA GLY A 75 10.38 11.80 -17.88
C GLY A 75 9.04 11.74 -17.15
N LEU A 76 8.85 10.86 -16.15
CA LEU A 76 7.65 10.94 -15.30
C LEU A 76 7.70 12.19 -14.41
N PRO A 77 6.61 12.97 -14.29
CA PRO A 77 6.52 14.02 -13.29
C PRO A 77 6.71 13.41 -11.88
N PRO A 78 7.28 14.18 -10.93
CA PRO A 78 7.37 13.74 -9.54
C PRO A 78 5.97 13.35 -9.02
N VAL A 79 5.92 12.29 -8.21
CA VAL A 79 4.69 11.88 -7.52
C VAL A 79 4.32 13.01 -6.56
N GLN A 80 3.18 13.65 -6.82
CA GLN A 80 2.63 14.77 -6.05
C GLN A 80 2.02 14.30 -4.73
#